data_AF-A0A3E1DBI4-F1
#
_entry.id   AF-A0A3E1DBI4-F1
#
_cell.length_a   1.000
_cell.length_b   1.000
_cell.length_c   1.000
_cell.angle_alpha   90.00
_cell.angle_beta   90.00
_cell.angle_gamma   90.00
#
_symmetry.space_group_name_H-M   'P 1'
#
loop_
_entity.id
_entity.type
_entity.pdbx_description
1 polymer ?
#
loop_
_entity_poly.entity_id
_entity_poly.type
_entity_poly.pdbx_seq_one_letter_code
_entity_poly.pdbx_strand_id
1 'polypeptide(L)'
;MLTATQKKTAEALINIFETGEVLGDYGQVTLIAGDTGHLTFGRSQTTLGSGNLNELMQRYCANSGARFSSRLESYLPRFAARDLKLDKEFKLHNLLRASADDNVMRDTQDTFFDETYWQPAAQTAERLKIMSPLGVAVVYDSFVHGSWKLIRNRTTQQVGDIPTASEQKWITAYIAIRRAWLAENTRADLRATVYRMDTFQRLIDQGYWGLELPLVVRGQEISSVTLSATPRGCYDGPQPGTRSLALQSPLQRGLDVRLLQLGLSDRGVDIKADGIFGQTSRQLIKEYQSTHGLPVTGAADVALIAQLIA
;
A
#
# COMPACT_ATOMS: atom_id res chain seq x y z
N MET A 1 17.78 17.17 -9.04
CA MET A 1 16.53 16.38 -9.06
C MET A 1 16.90 14.90 -9.12
N LEU A 2 16.13 14.05 -8.44
CA LEU A 2 16.31 12.60 -8.51
C LEU A 2 15.90 12.08 -9.89
N THR A 3 16.53 11.01 -10.34
CA THR A 3 16.01 10.22 -11.48
C THR A 3 14.73 9.49 -11.09
N ALA A 4 13.94 9.05 -12.08
CA ALA A 4 12.74 8.24 -11.81
C ALA A 4 13.05 6.96 -11.01
N THR A 5 14.18 6.30 -11.32
CA THR A 5 14.64 5.12 -10.59
C THR A 5 15.01 5.44 -9.14
N GLN A 6 15.68 6.56 -8.88
CA GLN A 6 16.02 7.00 -7.52
C GLN A 6 14.78 7.36 -6.71
N LYS A 7 13.78 8.03 -7.32
CA LYS A 7 12.47 8.26 -6.70
C LYS A 7 11.81 6.95 -6.30
N LYS A 8 11.67 6.01 -7.25
CA LYS A 8 11.08 4.68 -6.99
C LYS A 8 11.84 3.90 -5.92
N THR A 9 13.17 4.03 -5.87
CA THR A 9 14.01 3.38 -4.85
C THR A 9 13.78 3.99 -3.47
N ALA A 10 13.70 5.32 -3.37
CA ALA A 10 13.34 5.99 -2.14
C ALA A 10 11.93 5.56 -1.67
N GLU A 11 10.94 5.57 -2.55
CA GLU A 11 9.59 5.07 -2.25
C GLU A 11 9.60 3.61 -1.79
N ALA A 12 10.38 2.74 -2.42
CA ALA A 12 10.50 1.33 -2.03
C ALA A 12 11.08 1.15 -0.61
N LEU A 13 12.05 1.98 -0.20
CA LEU A 13 12.53 1.97 1.18
C LEU A 13 11.39 2.22 2.17
N ILE A 14 10.56 3.24 1.89
CA ILE A 14 9.43 3.60 2.75
C ILE A 14 8.36 2.51 2.71
N ASN A 15 8.01 1.96 1.54
CA ASN A 15 7.06 0.86 1.43
C ASN A 15 7.49 -0.36 2.24
N ILE A 16 8.78 -0.72 2.20
CA ILE A 16 9.32 -1.83 3.00
C ILE A 16 9.19 -1.52 4.50
N PHE A 17 9.27 -0.25 4.90
CA PHE A 17 9.05 0.12 6.29
C PHE A 17 7.57 0.06 6.70
N GLU A 18 6.64 0.40 5.80
CA GLU A 18 5.19 0.41 6.08
C GLU A 18 4.55 -0.99 5.98
N THR A 19 4.86 -1.73 4.91
CA THR A 19 4.15 -2.98 4.57
C THR A 19 5.08 -4.19 4.47
N GLY A 20 6.40 -3.99 4.47
CA GLY A 20 7.37 -5.05 4.23
C GLY A 20 7.52 -5.45 2.76
N GLU A 21 6.83 -4.76 1.85
CA GLU A 21 6.82 -5.05 0.41
C GLU A 21 7.48 -3.91 -0.38
N VAL A 22 8.27 -4.25 -1.41
CA VAL A 22 8.98 -3.26 -2.25
C VAL A 22 8.02 -2.25 -2.89
N LEU A 23 6.88 -2.72 -3.40
CA LEU A 23 5.90 -1.89 -4.10
C LEU A 23 4.71 -1.48 -3.22
N GLY A 24 4.74 -1.83 -1.93
CA GLY A 24 3.58 -1.68 -1.05
C GLY A 24 2.48 -2.70 -1.31
N ASP A 25 1.34 -2.53 -0.63
CA ASP A 25 0.15 -3.39 -0.79
C ASP A 25 -1.08 -2.56 -1.13
N TYR A 26 -1.39 -2.44 -2.43
CA TYR A 26 -2.50 -1.62 -2.94
C TYR A 26 -3.88 -2.14 -2.55
N GLY A 27 -3.98 -3.44 -2.22
CA GLY A 27 -5.23 -4.09 -1.83
C GLY A 27 -5.40 -4.18 -0.32
N GLN A 28 -4.46 -3.66 0.47
CA GLN A 28 -4.52 -3.78 1.92
C GLN A 28 -5.75 -3.05 2.46
N VAL A 29 -6.57 -3.77 3.22
CA VAL A 29 -7.69 -3.22 3.97
C VAL A 29 -7.49 -3.61 5.43
N THR A 30 -7.31 -2.60 6.28
CA THR A 30 -6.92 -2.76 7.69
C THR A 30 -7.89 -2.03 8.60
N LEU A 31 -8.14 -2.61 9.77
CA LEU A 31 -8.83 -1.99 10.89
C LEU A 31 -7.98 -2.24 12.14
N ILE A 32 -7.56 -1.18 12.80
CA ILE A 32 -6.77 -1.26 14.03
C ILE A 32 -7.70 -0.89 15.19
N ALA A 33 -7.90 -1.80 16.12
CA ALA A 33 -8.77 -1.58 17.27
C ALA A 33 -8.26 -0.38 18.11
N GLY A 34 -9.11 0.62 18.30
CA GLY A 34 -8.78 1.83 19.06
C GLY A 34 -8.03 2.91 18.28
N ASP A 35 -7.72 2.68 17.00
CA ASP A 35 -7.14 3.70 16.12
C ASP A 35 -8.21 4.65 15.57
N THR A 36 -7.90 5.94 15.50
CA THR A 36 -8.83 6.98 15.03
C THR A 36 -8.98 7.02 13.50
N GLY A 37 -8.12 6.32 12.76
CA GLY A 37 -8.18 6.21 11.30
C GLY A 37 -9.34 5.36 10.81
N HIS A 38 -9.84 4.41 11.61
CA HIS A 38 -10.92 3.49 11.20
C HIS A 38 -10.55 2.71 9.92
N LEU A 39 -11.52 2.44 9.03
CA LEU A 39 -11.27 1.77 7.76
C LEU A 39 -10.09 2.39 7.01
N THR A 40 -9.04 1.58 6.83
CA THR A 40 -7.79 1.98 6.23
C THR A 40 -7.54 1.17 4.97
N PHE A 41 -7.13 1.83 3.88
CA PHE A 41 -7.00 1.21 2.57
C PHE A 41 -5.74 1.66 1.80
N GLY A 42 -5.16 0.71 1.07
CA GLY A 42 -4.19 0.97 0.01
C GLY A 42 -2.73 0.96 0.46
N ARG A 43 -1.84 1.18 -0.52
CA ARG A 43 -0.39 0.99 -0.44
C ARG A 43 0.27 1.73 0.72
N SER A 44 -0.16 2.95 1.00
CA SER A 44 0.33 3.77 2.12
C SER A 44 -0.79 4.10 3.12
N GLN A 45 -1.80 3.22 3.20
CA GLN A 45 -2.80 3.19 4.26
C GLN A 45 -3.55 4.53 4.48
N THR A 46 -4.31 4.98 3.48
CA THR A 46 -5.21 6.13 3.65
C THR A 46 -6.44 5.74 4.46
N THR A 47 -6.95 6.66 5.29
CA THR A 47 -7.94 6.32 6.33
C THR A 47 -9.29 7.01 6.12
N LEU A 48 -10.36 6.36 6.56
CA LEU A 48 -11.70 6.94 6.63
C LEU A 48 -11.75 8.14 7.59
N GLY A 49 -11.12 8.00 8.76
CA GLY A 49 -11.14 9.00 9.82
C GLY A 49 -10.54 10.34 9.40
N SER A 50 -9.46 10.33 8.60
CA SER A 50 -8.86 11.56 8.07
C SER A 50 -9.69 12.23 6.97
N GLY A 51 -10.58 11.48 6.31
CA GLY A 51 -11.29 11.92 5.10
C GLY A 51 -10.51 11.71 3.80
N ASN A 52 -9.23 11.31 3.88
CA ASN A 52 -8.41 11.07 2.70
C ASN A 52 -8.88 9.86 1.89
N LEU A 53 -9.49 8.86 2.55
CA LEU A 53 -10.11 7.74 1.82
C LEU A 53 -11.25 8.22 0.91
N ASN A 54 -12.04 9.22 1.34
CA ASN A 54 -13.07 9.82 0.49
C ASN A 54 -12.43 10.50 -0.74
N GLU A 55 -11.38 11.29 -0.54
CA GLU A 55 -10.71 11.97 -1.66
C GLU A 55 -10.14 10.98 -2.68
N LEU A 56 -9.48 9.92 -2.20
CA LEU A 56 -8.97 8.86 -3.08
C LEU A 56 -10.09 8.20 -3.88
N MET A 57 -11.21 7.85 -3.22
CA MET A 57 -12.34 7.21 -3.88
C MET A 57 -13.04 8.13 -4.88
N GLN A 58 -13.15 9.43 -4.59
CA GLN A 58 -13.68 10.42 -5.54
C GLN A 58 -12.82 10.51 -6.81
N ARG A 59 -11.49 10.58 -6.65
CA ARG A 59 -10.55 10.62 -7.79
C ARG A 59 -10.64 9.34 -8.63
N TYR A 60 -10.72 8.17 -8.00
CA TYR A 60 -10.86 6.91 -8.71
C TYR A 60 -12.20 6.83 -9.47
N CYS A 61 -13.32 7.16 -8.81
CA CYS A 61 -14.64 7.10 -9.44
C CYS A 61 -14.83 8.12 -10.56
N ALA A 62 -14.13 9.27 -10.49
CA ALA A 62 -14.14 10.28 -11.55
C ALA A 62 -13.39 9.84 -12.83
N ASN A 63 -12.60 8.77 -12.78
CA ASN A 63 -11.88 8.26 -13.95
C ASN A 63 -12.78 7.33 -14.76
N SER A 64 -13.05 7.67 -16.03
CA SER A 64 -13.92 6.88 -16.91
C SER A 64 -13.39 5.49 -17.25
N GLY A 65 -12.10 5.23 -17.05
CA GLY A 65 -11.47 3.91 -17.21
C GLY A 65 -11.50 3.03 -15.96
N ALA A 66 -11.97 3.55 -14.82
CA ALA A 66 -12.00 2.81 -13.56
C ALA A 66 -13.01 1.65 -13.61
N ARG A 67 -12.52 0.42 -13.48
CA ARG A 67 -13.32 -0.81 -13.57
C ARG A 67 -14.40 -0.91 -12.50
N PHE A 68 -14.13 -0.41 -11.30
CA PHE A 68 -15.00 -0.56 -10.13
C PHE A 68 -15.71 0.75 -9.72
N SER A 69 -15.62 1.82 -10.53
CA SER A 69 -16.21 3.13 -10.22
C SER A 69 -17.70 3.04 -9.93
N SER A 70 -18.49 2.46 -10.85
CA SER A 70 -19.95 2.33 -10.70
C SER A 70 -20.39 1.63 -9.41
N ARG A 71 -19.58 0.66 -8.93
CA ARG A 71 -19.83 -0.04 -7.67
C ARG A 71 -19.44 0.79 -6.46
N LEU A 72 -18.30 1.50 -6.52
CA LEU A 72 -17.79 2.34 -5.43
C LEU A 72 -18.53 3.68 -5.29
N GLU A 73 -19.12 4.20 -6.37
CA GLU A 73 -19.90 5.46 -6.37
C GLU A 73 -21.02 5.44 -5.32
N SER A 74 -21.68 4.30 -5.15
CA SER A 74 -22.74 4.12 -4.14
C SER A 74 -22.25 4.33 -2.70
N TYR A 75 -20.94 4.19 -2.44
CA TYR A 75 -20.32 4.40 -1.13
C TYR A 75 -19.76 5.81 -0.95
N LEU A 76 -19.62 6.63 -2.00
CA LEU A 76 -19.04 7.98 -1.89
C LEU A 76 -19.72 8.87 -0.85
N PRO A 77 -21.07 8.92 -0.73
CA PRO A 77 -21.72 9.70 0.32
C PRO A 77 -21.33 9.23 1.73
N ARG A 78 -21.14 7.92 1.92
CA ARG A 78 -20.76 7.33 3.22
C ARG A 78 -19.28 7.59 3.54
N PHE A 79 -18.40 7.55 2.54
CA PHE A 79 -17.01 7.97 2.69
C PHE A 79 -16.92 9.45 3.08
N ALA A 80 -17.66 10.32 2.40
CA ALA A 80 -17.71 11.76 2.70
C ALA A 80 -18.22 12.04 4.13
N ALA A 81 -19.23 11.28 4.57
CA ALA A 81 -19.77 11.36 5.92
C ALA A 81 -18.87 10.70 7.00
N ARG A 82 -17.77 10.06 6.61
CA ARG A 82 -16.91 9.25 7.50
C ARG A 82 -17.72 8.22 8.30
N ASP A 83 -18.65 7.54 7.64
CA ASP A 83 -19.55 6.59 8.29
C ASP A 83 -18.79 5.38 8.85
N LEU A 84 -18.65 5.32 10.18
CA LEU A 84 -17.91 4.26 10.86
C LEU A 84 -18.54 2.86 10.72
N LYS A 85 -19.79 2.76 10.23
CA LYS A 85 -20.38 1.45 9.89
C LYS A 85 -19.61 0.76 8.77
N LEU A 86 -18.89 1.52 7.92
CA LEU A 86 -18.04 0.98 6.86
C LEU A 86 -16.92 0.07 7.40
N ASP A 87 -16.54 0.17 8.68
CA ASP A 87 -15.61 -0.74 9.35
C ASP A 87 -16.12 -2.19 9.38
N LYS A 88 -17.43 -2.41 9.22
CA LYS A 88 -18.03 -3.76 9.24
C LYS A 88 -18.62 -4.19 7.91
N GLU A 89 -18.47 -3.37 6.87
CA GLU A 89 -19.05 -3.63 5.54
C GLU A 89 -18.15 -4.54 4.71
N PHE A 90 -18.30 -5.84 4.92
CA PHE A 90 -17.41 -6.84 4.32
C PHE A 90 -17.44 -6.83 2.78
N LYS A 91 -18.59 -6.55 2.17
CA LYS A 91 -18.71 -6.39 0.71
C LYS A 91 -17.85 -5.23 0.20
N LEU A 92 -17.85 -4.10 0.90
CA LEU A 92 -16.99 -2.97 0.55
C LEU A 92 -15.52 -3.34 0.69
N HIS A 93 -15.12 -4.03 1.77
CA HIS A 93 -13.73 -4.43 1.96
C HIS A 93 -13.24 -5.34 0.82
N ASN A 94 -14.09 -6.24 0.33
CA ASN A 94 -13.78 -7.07 -0.83
C ASN A 94 -13.72 -6.25 -2.12
N LEU A 95 -14.59 -5.26 -2.30
CA LEU A 95 -14.56 -4.36 -3.45
C LEU A 95 -13.28 -3.51 -3.47
N LEU A 96 -12.85 -2.99 -2.32
CA LEU A 96 -11.57 -2.27 -2.18
C LEU A 96 -10.38 -3.16 -2.53
N ARG A 97 -10.33 -4.40 -2.03
CA ARG A 97 -9.30 -5.39 -2.43
C ARG A 97 -9.32 -5.64 -3.95
N ALA A 98 -10.50 -5.86 -4.52
CA ALA A 98 -10.65 -6.09 -5.95
C ALA A 98 -10.22 -4.89 -6.79
N SER A 99 -10.47 -3.66 -6.33
CA SER A 99 -10.01 -2.48 -7.05
C SER A 99 -8.50 -2.39 -7.20
N ALA A 100 -7.71 -3.02 -6.32
CA ALA A 100 -6.25 -3.05 -6.48
C ALA A 100 -5.77 -3.83 -7.73
N ASP A 101 -6.62 -4.67 -8.32
CA ASP A 101 -6.33 -5.35 -9.59
C ASP A 101 -6.55 -4.42 -10.80
N ASP A 102 -7.17 -3.26 -10.62
CA ASP A 102 -7.32 -2.24 -11.64
C ASP A 102 -6.09 -1.31 -11.68
N ASN A 103 -5.45 -1.19 -12.84
CA ASN A 103 -4.37 -0.23 -13.08
C ASN A 103 -4.78 1.19 -12.69
N VAL A 104 -6.01 1.60 -13.00
CA VAL A 104 -6.49 2.95 -12.69
C VAL A 104 -6.49 3.21 -11.19
N MET A 105 -6.82 2.22 -10.36
CA MET A 105 -6.78 2.36 -8.90
C MET A 105 -5.33 2.50 -8.42
N ARG A 106 -4.41 1.73 -8.99
CA ARG A 106 -2.98 1.80 -8.62
C ARG A 106 -2.40 3.16 -8.98
N ASP A 107 -2.64 3.64 -10.19
CA ASP A 107 -2.21 4.97 -10.64
C ASP A 107 -2.83 6.10 -9.81
N THR A 108 -4.10 5.93 -9.41
CA THR A 108 -4.81 6.90 -8.55
C THR A 108 -4.18 6.95 -7.15
N GLN A 109 -3.87 5.79 -6.56
CA GLN A 109 -3.16 5.73 -5.27
C GLN A 109 -1.77 6.35 -5.38
N ASP A 110 -1.01 6.01 -6.42
CA ASP A 110 0.35 6.54 -6.62
C ASP A 110 0.33 8.06 -6.73
N THR A 111 -0.58 8.62 -7.53
CA THR A 111 -0.72 10.07 -7.68
C THR A 111 -1.15 10.73 -6.38
N PHE A 112 -2.13 10.15 -5.68
CA PHE A 112 -2.62 10.68 -4.41
C PHE A 112 -1.52 10.75 -3.35
N PHE A 113 -0.76 9.67 -3.18
CA PHE A 113 0.32 9.61 -2.20
C PHE A 113 1.55 10.44 -2.62
N ASP A 114 1.78 10.57 -3.93
CA ASP A 114 2.81 11.46 -4.47
C ASP A 114 2.55 12.91 -4.06
N GLU A 115 1.35 13.41 -4.33
CA GLU A 115 0.92 14.77 -3.98
C GLU A 115 0.88 14.99 -2.47
N THR A 116 0.42 13.99 -1.71
CA THR A 116 0.23 14.14 -0.27
C THR A 116 1.56 14.12 0.50
N TYR A 117 2.52 13.27 0.10
CA TYR A 117 3.71 13.01 0.90
C TYR A 117 5.03 13.24 0.15
N TRP A 118 5.15 12.75 -1.09
CA TRP A 118 6.42 12.83 -1.83
C TRP A 118 6.73 14.25 -2.26
N GLN A 119 5.81 14.94 -2.95
CA GLN A 119 6.05 16.27 -3.49
C GLN A 119 6.41 17.29 -2.38
N PRO A 120 5.70 17.34 -1.23
CA PRO A 120 6.10 18.22 -0.13
C PRO A 120 7.50 17.91 0.42
N ALA A 121 7.86 16.62 0.51
CA ALA A 121 9.18 16.19 0.96
C ALA A 121 10.28 16.58 -0.04
N ALA A 122 10.07 16.31 -1.33
CA ALA A 122 11.02 16.62 -2.40
C ALA A 122 11.25 18.13 -2.54
N GLN A 123 10.18 18.94 -2.52
CA GLN A 123 10.28 20.41 -2.54
C GLN A 123 11.02 20.94 -1.30
N THR A 124 10.81 20.32 -0.14
CA THR A 124 11.50 20.70 1.10
C THR A 124 12.99 20.35 1.03
N ALA A 125 13.33 19.16 0.52
CA ALA A 125 14.71 18.75 0.31
C ALA A 125 15.43 19.70 -0.64
N GLU A 126 14.80 20.04 -1.77
CA GLU A 126 15.33 20.99 -2.75
C GLU A 126 15.59 22.38 -2.14
N ARG A 127 14.63 22.91 -1.36
CA ARG A 127 14.78 24.20 -0.67
C ARG A 127 15.97 24.22 0.28
N LEU A 128 16.22 23.09 0.95
CA LEU A 128 17.33 22.92 1.88
C LEU A 128 18.63 22.46 1.21
N LYS A 129 18.63 22.29 -0.12
CA LYS A 129 19.79 21.80 -0.89
C LYS A 129 20.24 20.40 -0.47
N ILE A 130 19.30 19.55 -0.05
CA ILE A 130 19.50 18.10 0.10
C ILE A 130 19.35 17.48 -1.29
N MET A 131 20.46 17.05 -1.87
CA MET A 131 20.51 16.61 -3.27
C MET A 131 20.75 15.11 -3.42
N SER A 132 21.32 14.46 -2.41
CA SER A 132 21.55 13.01 -2.43
C SER A 132 20.22 12.26 -2.41
N PRO A 133 20.05 11.22 -3.24
CA PRO A 133 18.89 10.34 -3.20
C PRO A 133 18.58 9.79 -1.80
N LEU A 134 19.61 9.36 -1.07
CA LEU A 134 19.46 8.89 0.31
C LEU A 134 18.98 10.00 1.25
N GLY A 135 19.53 11.21 1.15
CA GLY A 135 19.08 12.36 1.92
C GLY A 135 17.60 12.70 1.65
N VAL A 136 17.19 12.70 0.38
CA VAL A 136 15.78 12.91 0.01
C VAL A 136 14.88 11.81 0.57
N ALA A 137 15.31 10.54 0.55
CA ALA A 137 14.58 9.43 1.16
C ALA A 137 14.38 9.61 2.68
N VAL A 138 15.40 10.12 3.39
CA VAL A 138 15.30 10.45 4.83
C VAL A 138 14.28 11.55 5.08
N VAL A 139 14.26 12.60 4.24
CA VAL A 139 13.23 13.65 4.31
C VAL A 139 11.86 13.04 4.07
N TYR A 140 11.70 12.24 3.02
CA TYR A 140 10.43 11.60 2.67
C TYR A 140 9.87 10.71 3.77
N ASP A 141 10.67 9.80 4.34
CA ASP A 141 10.26 8.98 5.50
C ASP A 141 9.85 9.86 6.70
N SER A 142 10.51 11.00 6.90
CA SER A 142 10.17 11.92 7.99
C SER A 142 8.86 12.68 7.79
N PHE A 143 8.43 12.88 6.54
CA PHE A 143 7.11 13.42 6.20
C PHE A 143 6.03 12.37 6.43
N VAL A 144 6.23 11.14 5.92
CA VAL A 144 5.31 10.02 6.11
C VAL A 144 5.10 9.72 7.60
N HIS A 145 6.19 9.67 8.38
CA HIS A 145 6.13 9.42 9.82
C HIS A 145 5.75 10.67 10.65
N GLY A 146 5.63 11.86 10.04
CA GLY A 146 5.17 13.08 10.70
C GLY A 146 6.14 13.75 11.69
N SER A 147 7.44 13.43 11.65
CA SER A 147 8.44 13.98 12.60
C SER A 147 9.38 15.04 12.00
N TRP A 148 9.20 15.40 10.73
CA TRP A 148 10.15 16.25 9.98
C TRP A 148 10.49 17.56 10.70
N LYS A 149 9.49 18.40 11.01
CA LYS A 149 9.70 19.74 11.59
C LYS A 149 10.45 19.69 12.93
N LEU A 150 10.07 18.75 13.80
CA LEU A 150 10.66 18.59 15.13
C LEU A 150 12.14 18.24 15.02
N ILE A 151 12.45 17.17 14.29
CA ILE A 151 13.82 16.67 14.21
C ILE A 151 14.70 17.64 13.42
N ARG A 152 14.22 18.21 12.30
CA ARG A 152 14.98 19.18 11.51
C ARG A 152 15.45 20.35 12.38
N ASN A 153 14.57 20.90 13.20
CA ASN A 153 14.91 22.01 14.09
C ASN A 153 15.98 21.61 15.12
N ARG A 154 15.87 20.41 15.70
CA ARG A 154 16.89 19.87 16.62
C ARG A 154 18.24 19.65 15.92
N THR A 155 18.22 19.12 14.70
CA THR A 155 19.43 18.91 13.90
C THR A 155 20.12 20.24 13.58
N THR A 156 19.39 21.22 13.07
CA THR A 156 19.95 22.56 12.80
C THR A 156 20.52 23.20 14.06
N GLN A 157 19.86 23.07 15.21
CA GLN A 157 20.38 23.60 16.48
C GLN A 157 21.70 22.95 16.90
N GLN A 158 21.88 21.66 16.63
CA GLN A 158 23.05 20.91 17.07
C GLN A 158 24.26 21.03 16.12
N VAL A 159 24.03 20.99 14.81
CA VAL A 159 25.13 20.94 13.82
C VAL A 159 25.17 22.13 12.85
N GLY A 160 24.25 23.08 12.98
CA GLY A 160 24.08 24.20 12.06
C GLY A 160 23.24 23.83 10.84
N ASP A 161 23.01 24.81 9.97
CA ASP A 161 22.29 24.60 8.71
C ASP A 161 23.13 23.82 7.69
N ILE A 162 22.46 23.19 6.72
CA ILE A 162 23.11 22.35 5.69
C ILE A 162 24.27 23.05 4.96
N PRO A 163 24.18 24.33 4.56
CA PRO A 163 25.29 25.02 3.92
C PRO A 163 26.56 25.09 4.78
N THR A 164 26.41 25.04 6.11
CA THR A 164 27.53 25.10 7.07
C THR A 164 28.04 23.72 7.46
N ALA A 165 27.16 22.71 7.52
CA ALA A 165 27.50 21.37 8.01
C ALA A 165 27.95 20.40 6.91
N SER A 166 27.71 20.70 5.62
CA SER A 166 27.59 19.73 4.51
C SER A 166 26.35 18.84 4.62
N GLU A 167 25.80 18.42 3.48
CA GLU A 167 24.61 17.56 3.42
C GLU A 167 24.82 16.25 4.19
N GLN A 168 25.91 15.53 3.92
CA GLN A 168 26.15 14.20 4.51
C GLN A 168 26.21 14.27 6.03
N LYS A 169 26.96 15.22 6.58
CA LYS A 169 27.06 15.41 8.04
C LYS A 169 25.70 15.75 8.65
N TRP A 170 24.94 16.63 8.00
CA TRP A 170 23.62 17.05 8.50
C TRP A 170 22.62 15.89 8.49
N ILE A 171 22.56 15.10 7.41
CA ILE A 171 21.69 13.93 7.30
C ILE A 171 22.08 12.84 8.30
N THR A 172 23.38 12.56 8.46
CA THR A 172 23.87 11.63 9.49
C THR A 172 23.45 12.08 10.89
N ALA A 173 23.59 13.37 11.21
CA ALA A 173 23.14 13.92 12.48
C ALA A 173 21.61 13.85 12.64
N TYR A 174 20.85 14.12 11.58
CA TYR A 174 19.40 14.00 11.56
C TYR A 174 18.95 12.59 11.94
N ILE A 175 19.52 11.56 11.30
CA ILE A 175 19.21 10.15 11.56
C ILE A 175 19.53 9.79 13.01
N ALA A 176 20.70 10.18 13.52
CA ALA A 176 21.10 9.90 14.90
C ALA A 176 20.13 10.54 15.93
N ILE A 177 19.76 11.81 15.72
CA ILE A 177 18.81 12.54 16.58
C ILE A 177 17.42 11.89 16.52
N ARG A 178 16.94 11.55 15.31
CA ARG A 178 15.63 10.92 15.15
C ARG A 178 15.60 9.53 15.78
N ARG A 179 16.68 8.76 15.63
CA ARG A 179 16.83 7.44 16.25
C ARG A 179 16.72 7.53 17.77
N ALA A 180 17.45 8.44 18.40
CA ALA A 180 17.39 8.67 19.85
C ALA A 180 15.97 9.09 20.28
N TRP A 181 15.36 10.05 19.57
CA TRP A 181 14.00 10.48 19.85
C TRP A 181 12.96 9.35 19.73
N LEU A 182 13.08 8.48 18.73
CA LEU A 182 12.22 7.31 18.58
C LEU A 182 12.43 6.33 19.73
N ALA A 183 13.68 6.01 20.09
CA ALA A 183 14.00 5.03 21.13
C ALA A 183 13.51 5.47 22.53
N GLU A 184 13.57 6.77 22.83
CA GLU A 184 13.16 7.36 24.11
C GLU A 184 11.69 7.79 24.12
N ASN A 185 10.94 7.58 23.03
CA ASN A 185 9.57 8.04 22.94
C ASN A 185 8.67 7.32 23.96
N THR A 186 7.71 8.01 24.57
CA THR A 186 6.74 7.40 25.49
C THR A 186 5.78 6.43 24.78
N ARG A 187 5.53 6.67 23.49
CA ARG A 187 4.68 5.84 22.62
C ARG A 187 5.41 4.59 22.15
N ALA A 188 4.89 3.41 22.50
CA ALA A 188 5.52 2.13 22.19
C ALA A 188 5.53 1.82 20.68
N ASP A 189 4.48 2.23 19.98
CA ASP A 189 4.34 2.16 18.53
C ASP A 189 5.43 2.98 17.82
N LEU A 190 5.79 4.15 18.33
CA LEU A 190 6.90 4.94 17.79
C LEU A 190 8.27 4.33 18.13
N ARG A 191 8.44 3.78 19.34
CA ARG A 191 9.70 3.06 19.68
C ARG A 191 9.95 1.87 18.75
N ALA A 192 8.90 1.19 18.32
CA ALA A 192 9.00 0.05 17.42
C ALA A 192 9.54 0.43 16.02
N THR A 193 9.54 1.72 15.63
CA THR A 193 10.02 2.17 14.30
C THR A 193 11.48 2.61 14.27
N VAL A 194 12.25 2.46 15.37
CA VAL A 194 13.69 2.79 15.44
C VAL A 194 14.50 2.15 14.31
N TYR A 195 14.12 0.94 13.87
CA TYR A 195 14.80 0.23 12.78
C TYR A 195 14.90 1.01 11.48
N ARG A 196 14.01 1.99 11.24
CA ARG A 196 14.04 2.83 10.03
C ARG A 196 15.34 3.64 10.00
N MET A 197 15.72 4.19 11.15
CA MET A 197 16.95 4.96 11.29
C MET A 197 18.18 4.04 11.27
N ASP A 198 18.09 2.84 11.84
CA ASP A 198 19.16 1.83 11.72
C ASP A 198 19.39 1.42 10.25
N THR A 199 18.32 1.37 9.46
CA THR A 199 18.41 1.08 8.02
C THR A 199 19.10 2.21 7.27
N PHE A 200 18.68 3.47 7.49
CA PHE A 200 19.34 4.61 6.84
C PHE A 200 20.81 4.75 7.28
N GLN A 201 21.12 4.52 8.55
CA GLN A 201 22.50 4.52 9.03
C GLN A 201 23.35 3.48 8.30
N ARG A 202 22.83 2.26 8.13
CA ARG A 202 23.54 1.22 7.37
C ARG A 202 23.82 1.63 5.92
N LEU A 203 22.85 2.28 5.25
CA LEU A 203 23.04 2.78 3.88
C LEU A 203 24.13 3.86 3.82
N ILE A 204 24.20 4.73 4.84
CA ILE A 204 25.29 5.71 4.98
C ILE A 204 26.64 5.03 5.18
N ASP A 205 26.72 4.07 6.10
CA ASP A 205 27.96 3.35 6.43
C ASP A 205 28.51 2.59 5.23
N GLN A 206 27.63 2.14 4.33
CA GLN A 206 27.97 1.45 3.08
C GLN A 206 28.22 2.41 1.90
N GLY A 207 28.00 3.71 2.08
CA GLY A 207 28.22 4.72 1.05
C GLY A 207 27.12 4.83 -0.02
N TYR A 208 25.94 4.24 0.18
CA TYR A 208 24.81 4.24 -0.77
C TYR A 208 24.04 5.57 -0.81
N TRP A 209 24.76 6.69 -0.88
CA TRP A 209 24.16 8.03 -0.98
C TRP A 209 23.36 8.20 -2.28
N GLY A 210 23.75 7.51 -3.35
CA GLY A 210 23.10 7.55 -4.66
C GLY A 210 21.90 6.61 -4.80
N LEU A 211 21.64 5.74 -3.81
CA LEU A 211 20.65 4.65 -3.87
C LEU A 211 20.81 3.77 -5.12
N GLU A 212 22.04 3.37 -5.40
CA GLU A 212 22.39 2.50 -6.53
C GLU A 212 21.77 1.11 -6.37
N LEU A 213 21.19 0.58 -7.45
CA LEU A 213 20.59 -0.75 -7.45
C LEU A 213 21.64 -1.83 -7.80
N PRO A 214 21.48 -3.06 -7.29
CA PRO A 214 20.44 -3.50 -6.36
C PRO A 214 20.74 -3.13 -4.89
N LEU A 215 19.69 -2.97 -4.08
CA LEU A 215 19.78 -2.80 -2.63
C LEU A 215 19.06 -3.95 -1.92
N VAL A 216 19.57 -4.38 -0.77
CA VAL A 216 18.86 -5.33 0.11
C VAL A 216 18.50 -4.64 1.40
N VAL A 217 17.20 -4.49 1.65
CA VAL A 217 16.66 -3.75 2.78
C VAL A 217 15.63 -4.61 3.49
N ARG A 218 15.88 -4.91 4.77
CA ARG A 218 15.02 -5.76 5.61
C ARG A 218 14.63 -7.09 4.96
N GLY A 219 15.57 -7.70 4.22
CA GLY A 219 15.36 -9.00 3.55
C GLY A 219 14.66 -8.91 2.19
N GLN A 220 14.32 -7.71 1.72
CA GLN A 220 13.75 -7.47 0.40
C GLN A 220 14.82 -6.93 -0.56
N GLU A 221 14.81 -7.44 -1.79
CA GLU A 221 15.64 -6.92 -2.87
C GLU A 221 14.91 -5.77 -3.59
N ILE A 222 15.53 -4.60 -3.63
CA ILE A 222 15.14 -3.50 -4.49
C ILE A 222 16.05 -3.56 -5.72
N SER A 223 15.48 -3.87 -6.88
CA SER A 223 16.17 -3.94 -8.18
C SER A 223 15.26 -3.44 -9.29
N SER A 224 15.79 -3.28 -10.50
CA SER A 224 14.98 -2.86 -11.66
C SER A 224 13.81 -3.82 -11.93
N VAL A 225 14.01 -5.11 -11.64
CA VAL A 225 12.99 -6.16 -11.76
C VAL A 225 11.91 -5.97 -10.70
N THR A 226 12.26 -5.84 -9.42
CA THR A 226 11.26 -5.69 -8.35
C THR A 226 10.53 -4.36 -8.40
N LEU A 227 11.19 -3.29 -8.87
CA LEU A 227 10.57 -1.97 -9.08
C LEU A 227 9.63 -1.89 -10.31
N SER A 228 9.69 -2.88 -11.21
CA SER A 228 8.84 -2.96 -12.41
C SER A 228 7.86 -4.12 -12.37
N ALA A 229 7.82 -4.86 -11.26
CA ALA A 229 6.91 -5.99 -11.09
C ALA A 229 5.46 -5.53 -10.86
N THR A 230 4.50 -6.44 -11.05
CA THR A 230 3.15 -6.24 -10.52
C THR A 230 3.21 -6.26 -8.99
N PRO A 231 2.61 -5.28 -8.29
CA PRO A 231 2.59 -5.27 -6.83
C PRO A 231 2.00 -6.55 -6.24
N ARG A 232 2.48 -6.94 -5.06
CA ARG A 232 2.01 -8.15 -4.38
C ARG A 232 0.50 -8.06 -4.17
N GLY A 233 -0.21 -9.14 -4.50
CA GLY A 233 -1.66 -9.23 -4.30
C GLY A 233 -2.49 -8.44 -5.33
N CYS A 234 -1.86 -7.88 -6.36
CA CYS A 234 -2.51 -7.36 -7.56
C CYS A 234 -2.41 -8.37 -8.69
N TYR A 235 -3.47 -8.50 -9.49
CA TYR A 235 -3.54 -9.47 -10.58
C TYR A 235 -4.08 -8.84 -11.86
N ASP A 236 -3.31 -8.94 -12.95
CA ASP A 236 -3.76 -8.52 -14.28
C ASP A 236 -4.42 -9.66 -15.07
N GLY A 237 -4.37 -10.88 -14.54
CA GLY A 237 -4.99 -12.08 -15.10
C GLY A 237 -4.79 -13.32 -14.22
N PRO A 238 -5.16 -14.52 -14.71
CA PRO A 238 -5.94 -14.75 -15.92
C PRO A 238 -7.32 -14.10 -15.88
N GLN A 239 -7.93 -13.87 -17.05
CA GLN A 239 -9.28 -13.29 -17.13
C GLN A 239 -10.34 -14.32 -16.72
N PRO A 240 -11.45 -13.91 -16.07
CA PRO A 240 -12.54 -14.81 -15.74
C PRO A 240 -13.03 -15.61 -16.96
N GLY A 241 -13.34 -16.89 -16.76
CA GLY A 241 -13.85 -17.78 -17.81
C GLY A 241 -12.78 -18.36 -18.75
N THR A 242 -11.51 -17.96 -18.63
CA THR A 242 -10.40 -18.55 -19.43
C THR A 242 -9.97 -19.94 -18.95
N ARG A 243 -10.33 -20.32 -17.72
CA ARG A 243 -10.07 -21.63 -17.11
C ARG A 243 -11.10 -21.96 -16.04
N SER A 244 -11.22 -23.24 -15.69
CA SER A 244 -11.95 -23.65 -14.50
C SER A 244 -11.11 -23.42 -13.24
N LEU A 245 -11.78 -23.15 -12.12
CA LEU A 245 -11.17 -22.90 -10.82
C LEU A 245 -11.51 -24.03 -9.85
N ALA A 246 -10.50 -24.70 -9.31
CA ALA A 246 -10.64 -25.81 -8.39
C ALA A 246 -9.46 -25.86 -7.42
N LEU A 247 -9.63 -26.56 -6.30
CA LEU A 247 -8.53 -26.78 -5.36
C LEU A 247 -7.48 -27.71 -6.00
N GLN A 248 -6.24 -27.22 -6.10
CA GLN A 248 -5.11 -27.96 -6.67
C GLN A 248 -3.78 -27.48 -6.08
N SER A 249 -2.68 -28.16 -6.44
CA SER A 249 -1.32 -27.78 -6.05
C SER A 249 -0.46 -27.51 -7.29
N PRO A 250 0.12 -26.31 -7.46
CA PRO A 250 -0.02 -25.13 -6.59
C PRO A 250 -1.43 -24.53 -6.65
N LEU A 251 -1.83 -23.81 -5.59
CA LEU A 251 -3.15 -23.15 -5.52
C LEU A 251 -3.31 -22.13 -6.66
N GLN A 252 -4.49 -22.07 -7.28
CA GLN A 252 -4.78 -21.05 -8.29
C GLN A 252 -4.83 -19.66 -7.65
N ARG A 253 -4.27 -18.69 -8.39
CA ARG A 253 -4.25 -17.26 -8.08
C ARG A 253 -4.56 -16.47 -9.33
N GLY A 254 -5.14 -15.29 -9.17
CA GLY A 254 -5.37 -14.39 -10.27
C GLY A 254 -6.62 -13.54 -10.14
N LEU A 255 -6.80 -12.70 -11.15
CA LEU A 255 -7.96 -11.83 -11.30
C LEU A 255 -9.26 -12.65 -11.40
N ASP A 256 -9.24 -13.76 -12.14
CA ASP A 256 -10.35 -14.71 -12.24
C ASP A 256 -10.82 -15.23 -10.88
N VAL A 257 -9.88 -15.60 -10.01
CA VAL A 257 -10.18 -16.04 -8.64
C VAL A 257 -10.77 -14.89 -7.82
N ARG A 258 -10.18 -13.69 -7.87
CA ARG A 258 -10.66 -12.55 -7.07
C ARG A 258 -12.06 -12.13 -7.49
N LEU A 259 -12.35 -12.08 -8.79
CA LEU A 259 -13.67 -11.72 -9.30
C LEU A 259 -14.73 -12.80 -9.00
N LEU A 260 -14.36 -14.08 -9.02
CA LEU A 260 -15.24 -15.15 -8.52
C LEU A 260 -15.60 -14.94 -7.04
N GLN A 261 -14.60 -14.69 -6.19
CA GLN A 261 -14.82 -14.43 -4.76
C GLN A 261 -15.66 -13.18 -4.52
N LEU A 262 -15.44 -12.12 -5.31
CA LEU A 262 -16.25 -10.90 -5.26
C LEU A 262 -17.71 -11.18 -5.65
N GLY A 263 -17.95 -11.96 -6.71
CA GLY A 263 -19.29 -12.35 -7.14
C GLY A 263 -20.05 -13.22 -6.12
N LEU A 264 -19.33 -14.08 -5.39
CA LEU A 264 -19.87 -14.81 -4.23
C LEU A 264 -20.20 -13.87 -3.08
N SER A 265 -19.28 -12.95 -2.74
CA SER A 265 -19.48 -11.93 -1.71
C SER A 265 -20.70 -11.05 -2.01
N ASP A 266 -20.93 -10.70 -3.27
CA ASP A 266 -22.09 -9.91 -3.70
C ASP A 266 -23.41 -10.64 -3.41
N ARG A 267 -23.41 -11.97 -3.52
CA ARG A 267 -24.53 -12.86 -3.20
C ARG A 267 -24.65 -13.23 -1.73
N GLY A 268 -23.87 -12.58 -0.86
CA GLY A 268 -23.99 -12.73 0.60
C GLY A 268 -23.18 -13.90 1.18
N VAL A 269 -22.29 -14.50 0.40
CA VAL A 269 -21.35 -15.49 0.91
C VAL A 269 -20.24 -14.78 1.70
N ASP A 270 -19.98 -15.22 2.92
CA ASP A 270 -18.89 -14.69 3.76
C ASP A 270 -17.53 -15.22 3.27
N ILE A 271 -17.00 -14.60 2.22
CA ILE A 271 -15.73 -14.96 1.59
C ILE A 271 -14.82 -13.75 1.40
N LYS A 272 -13.56 -13.87 1.79
CA LYS A 272 -12.56 -12.83 1.49
C LYS A 272 -12.15 -12.92 0.02
N ALA A 273 -12.20 -11.79 -0.69
CA ALA A 273 -11.71 -11.66 -2.07
C ALA A 273 -10.18 -11.46 -2.10
N ASP A 274 -9.42 -12.46 -1.64
CA ASP A 274 -7.95 -12.43 -1.59
C ASP A 274 -7.26 -12.81 -2.93
N GLY A 275 -8.02 -13.32 -3.90
CA GLY A 275 -7.53 -13.80 -5.18
C GLY A 275 -6.83 -15.16 -5.11
N ILE A 276 -7.08 -15.95 -4.05
CA ILE A 276 -6.48 -17.25 -3.81
C ILE A 276 -7.56 -18.34 -3.73
N PHE A 277 -7.49 -19.35 -4.60
CA PHE A 277 -8.44 -20.45 -4.57
C PHE A 277 -7.96 -21.52 -3.58
N GLY A 278 -8.37 -21.39 -2.33
CA GLY A 278 -8.03 -22.31 -1.23
C GLY A 278 -9.17 -23.25 -0.83
N GLN A 279 -8.97 -23.94 0.30
CA GLN A 279 -9.98 -24.83 0.89
C GLN A 279 -11.29 -24.10 1.21
N THR A 280 -11.20 -22.87 1.74
CA THR A 280 -12.37 -22.03 2.01
C THR A 280 -13.16 -21.74 0.74
N SER A 281 -12.50 -21.34 -0.36
CA SER A 281 -13.17 -21.11 -1.65
C SER A 281 -13.89 -22.36 -2.13
N ARG A 282 -13.23 -23.53 -2.08
CA ARG A 282 -13.86 -24.82 -2.44
C ARG A 282 -15.10 -25.11 -1.59
N GLN A 283 -15.01 -24.95 -0.27
CA GLN A 283 -16.11 -25.24 0.65
C GLN A 283 -17.31 -24.32 0.40
N LEU A 284 -17.07 -23.00 0.27
CA LEU A 284 -18.13 -22.03 0.04
C LEU A 284 -18.77 -22.19 -1.35
N ILE A 285 -18.00 -22.62 -2.37
CA ILE A 285 -18.56 -22.97 -3.67
C ILE A 285 -19.45 -24.20 -3.59
N LYS A 286 -19.09 -25.23 -2.79
CA LYS A 286 -19.98 -26.39 -2.59
C LYS A 286 -21.31 -25.98 -1.96
N GLU A 287 -21.26 -25.12 -0.95
CA GLU A 287 -22.45 -24.59 -0.28
C GLU A 287 -23.31 -23.75 -1.24
N TYR A 288 -22.67 -22.88 -2.02
CA TYR A 288 -23.35 -22.11 -3.06
C TYR A 288 -24.00 -23.02 -4.11
N GLN A 289 -23.28 -24.03 -4.60
CA GLN A 289 -23.81 -24.99 -5.57
C GLN A 289 -25.01 -25.75 -5.00
N SER A 290 -24.89 -26.26 -3.77
CA SER A 290 -25.97 -26.98 -3.11
C SER A 290 -27.21 -26.13 -2.91
N THR A 291 -27.06 -24.86 -2.51
CA THR A 291 -28.18 -23.94 -2.28
C THR A 291 -28.86 -23.48 -3.58
N HIS A 292 -28.15 -23.55 -4.71
CA HIS A 292 -28.65 -23.12 -6.03
C HIS A 292 -29.00 -24.29 -6.95
N GLY A 293 -29.04 -25.53 -6.44
CA GLY A 293 -29.41 -26.72 -7.22
C GLY A 293 -28.39 -27.09 -8.31
N LEU A 294 -27.14 -26.66 -8.17
CA LEU A 294 -26.05 -26.97 -9.10
C LEU A 294 -25.30 -28.25 -8.66
N PRO A 295 -24.59 -28.93 -9.58
CA PRO A 295 -23.70 -30.03 -9.21
C PRO A 295 -22.66 -29.59 -8.16
N VAL A 296 -22.61 -30.28 -7.01
CA VAL A 296 -21.78 -29.92 -5.86
C VAL A 296 -20.32 -30.42 -6.05
N THR A 297 -19.63 -29.83 -7.01
CA THR A 297 -18.24 -30.18 -7.36
C THR A 297 -17.20 -29.50 -6.46
N GLY A 298 -17.52 -28.32 -5.93
CA GLY A 298 -16.56 -27.43 -5.28
C GLY A 298 -15.55 -26.78 -6.24
N ALA A 299 -15.80 -26.90 -7.54
CA ALA A 299 -15.08 -26.21 -8.59
C ALA A 299 -16.00 -25.19 -9.26
N ALA A 300 -15.45 -24.07 -9.71
CA ALA A 300 -16.16 -23.11 -10.56
C ALA A 300 -15.76 -23.33 -12.02
N ASP A 301 -16.68 -23.88 -12.79
CA ASP A 301 -16.54 -23.96 -14.24
C ASP A 301 -16.83 -22.60 -14.89
N VAL A 302 -16.68 -22.51 -16.21
CA VAL A 302 -16.87 -21.27 -16.96
C VAL A 302 -18.29 -20.73 -16.82
N ALA A 303 -19.30 -21.60 -16.72
CA ALA A 303 -20.69 -21.20 -16.58
C ALA A 303 -20.96 -20.57 -15.20
N LEU A 304 -20.47 -21.20 -14.12
CA LEU A 304 -20.59 -20.65 -12.77
C LEU A 304 -19.78 -19.35 -12.63
N ILE A 305 -18.59 -19.28 -13.21
CA ILE A 305 -17.80 -18.04 -13.24
C ILE A 305 -18.61 -16.93 -13.94
N ALA A 306 -19.12 -17.18 -15.14
CA ALA A 306 -19.91 -16.21 -15.89
C ALA A 306 -21.17 -15.76 -15.13
N GLN A 307 -21.86 -16.68 -14.47
CA GLN A 307 -23.02 -16.36 -13.62
C GLN A 307 -22.63 -15.41 -12.47
N LEU A 308 -21.50 -15.64 -11.83
CA LEU A 308 -21.11 -14.91 -10.62
C LEU A 308 -20.56 -13.52 -10.91
N ILE A 309 -19.93 -13.32 -12.07
CA ILE A 309 -19.30 -12.05 -12.47
C ILE A 309 -20.21 -11.11 -13.27
N ALA A 310 -21.36 -11.60 -13.74
CA ALA A 310 -22.40 -10.80 -14.39
C ALA A 310 -23.11 -9.91 -13.36
#